data_AF-A0A1H3UH13-F1
#
_entry.id   AF-A0A1H3UH13-F1
#
_cell.length_a   1.000
_cell.length_b   1.000
_cell.length_c   1.000
_cell.angle_alpha   90.00
_cell.angle_beta   90.00
_cell.angle_gamma   90.00
#
_symmetry.space_group_name_H-M   'P 1'
#
loop_
_entity.id
_entity.type
_entity.pdbx_description
1 polymer ?
#
loop_
_entity_poly.entity_id
_entity_poly.type
_entity_poly.pdbx_seq_one_letter_code
_entity_poly.pdbx_strand_id
1 'polypeptide(L)'
;MDLQKIKENICKTGFKLEHEIASILRTEGWILITNRYYLDDHEESVREIDILAYKCRKVSGIPVYTAIIISCKKSESNYWALLSRDIEINDPNTNWQPFKGYSSDNATSYYLVQPDWEENYHNRMIKMCPGIFSPPEVDIFAFQEINKEKSTCQNDKNIFNSVTSLMKAQAYELNILNTSNKNRKKPVVYQFNLISVIDSELIRLKFNNDEILASPIESEDYLSKYILNKKESTSRIKFITAKNFKEKIKEYSTLHIENAQLIEDLNKEFFKDIIQSHEKTRVLLQDFREAIDKHLWSPYYSTTKKALNLENIDITWNQKTNEAAIELDEPREIVSALNDDDTCIRAAKKALLEVYKYTGDVCFEEALIF
;
A
#
# COMPACT_ATOMS: atom_id res chain seq x y z
N MET A 1 10.36 39.53 29.69
CA MET A 1 10.11 38.22 29.06
C MET A 1 11.44 37.52 28.94
N ASP A 2 11.60 36.35 29.56
CA ASP A 2 12.85 35.60 29.54
C ASP A 2 12.86 34.64 28.34
N LEU A 3 13.52 35.05 27.26
CA LEU A 3 13.60 34.30 26.02
C LEU A 3 14.37 32.98 26.18
N GLN A 4 15.34 32.93 27.08
CA GLN A 4 16.16 31.74 27.31
C GLN A 4 15.34 30.65 28.00
N LYS A 5 14.56 31.03 29.02
CA LYS A 5 13.63 30.11 29.70
C LYS A 5 12.54 29.59 28.76
N ILE A 6 12.06 30.41 27.82
CA ILE A 6 11.12 29.96 26.77
C ILE A 6 11.77 28.93 25.85
N LYS A 7 13.01 29.15 25.41
CA LYS A 7 13.79 28.21 24.59
C LYS A 7 14.01 26.88 25.32
N GLU A 8 14.31 26.92 26.60
CA GLU A 8 14.48 25.71 27.41
C GLU A 8 13.16 24.95 27.56
N ASN A 9 12.06 25.65 27.81
CA ASN A 9 10.76 25.02 27.94
C ASN A 9 10.24 24.41 26.63
N ILE A 10 10.45 25.05 25.47
CA ILE A 10 10.03 24.47 24.19
C ILE A 10 10.82 23.18 23.87
N CYS A 11 12.09 23.09 24.30
CA CYS A 11 12.90 21.87 24.14
C CYS A 11 12.38 20.67 24.93
N LYS A 12 11.56 20.90 25.97
CA LYS A 12 10.91 19.85 26.77
C LYS A 12 9.63 19.30 26.10
N THR A 13 9.13 20.00 25.08
CA THR A 13 7.94 19.56 24.32
C THR A 13 8.31 18.58 23.20
N GLY A 14 7.32 17.90 22.63
CA GLY A 14 7.49 17.02 21.46
C GLY A 14 7.89 17.76 20.18
N PHE A 15 7.61 19.06 20.07
CA PHE A 15 7.86 19.84 18.85
C PHE A 15 9.32 19.89 18.41
N LYS A 16 10.26 19.85 19.37
CA LYS A 16 11.69 19.79 19.03
C LYS A 16 12.02 18.47 18.32
N LEU A 17 11.51 17.36 18.84
CA LEU A 17 11.70 16.04 18.25
C LEU A 17 11.09 15.99 16.85
N GLU A 18 9.83 16.43 16.70
CA GLU A 18 9.16 16.50 15.39
C GLU A 18 9.98 17.30 14.37
N HIS A 19 10.53 18.46 14.77
CA HIS A 19 11.38 19.28 13.92
C HIS A 19 12.68 18.57 13.50
N GLU A 20 13.34 17.87 14.43
CA GLU A 20 14.57 17.12 14.15
C GLU A 20 14.31 15.96 13.19
N ILE A 21 13.26 15.17 13.43
CA ILE A 21 12.85 14.06 12.58
C ILE A 21 12.45 14.55 11.19
N ALA A 22 11.67 15.63 11.09
CA ALA A 22 11.32 16.27 9.83
C ALA A 22 12.57 16.74 9.06
N SER A 23 13.56 17.29 9.76
CA SER A 23 14.81 17.76 9.13
C SER A 23 15.64 16.59 8.58
N ILE A 24 15.72 15.48 9.30
CA ILE A 24 16.36 14.25 8.83
C ILE A 24 15.65 13.74 7.57
N LEU A 25 14.33 13.62 7.59
CA LEU A 25 13.53 13.16 6.45
C LEU A 25 13.75 14.02 5.20
N ARG A 26 13.71 15.35 5.32
CA ARG A 26 13.97 16.27 4.20
C ARG A 26 15.38 16.08 3.63
N THR A 27 16.37 15.91 4.50
CA THR A 27 17.77 15.66 4.08
C THR A 27 17.89 14.35 3.30
N GLU A 28 17.12 13.33 3.66
CA GLU A 28 17.05 12.03 2.97
C GLU A 28 16.07 12.05 1.76
N GLY A 29 15.56 13.21 1.37
CA GLY A 29 14.74 13.41 0.17
C GLY A 29 13.28 12.98 0.31
N TRP A 30 12.74 12.92 1.53
CA TRP A 30 11.32 12.68 1.78
C TRP A 30 10.52 13.98 1.68
N ILE A 31 9.34 13.90 1.08
CA ILE A 31 8.36 14.97 1.08
C ILE A 31 7.51 14.83 2.35
N LEU A 32 7.23 15.95 3.02
CA LEU A 32 6.49 15.97 4.27
C LEU A 32 5.14 16.65 4.11
N ILE A 33 4.13 16.07 4.75
CA ILE A 33 2.85 16.71 5.03
C ILE A 33 2.79 16.86 6.56
N THR A 34 2.89 18.10 7.02
CA THR A 34 2.79 18.47 8.44
C THR A 34 1.40 19.04 8.73
N ASN A 35 0.97 19.01 9.99
CA ASN A 35 -0.31 19.55 10.45
C ASN A 35 -1.52 18.89 9.75
N ARG A 36 -1.40 17.60 9.45
CA ARG A 36 -2.47 16.85 8.80
C ARG A 36 -3.42 16.33 9.87
N TYR A 37 -4.65 16.81 9.82
CA TYR A 37 -5.71 16.35 10.74
C TYR A 37 -6.52 15.22 10.12
N TYR A 38 -7.01 14.33 10.98
CA TYR A 38 -8.00 13.32 10.65
C TYR A 38 -9.11 13.30 11.70
N LEU A 39 -10.30 12.84 11.30
CA LEU A 39 -11.41 12.61 12.21
C LEU A 39 -11.31 11.17 12.72
N ASP A 40 -11.31 11.00 14.04
CA ASP A 40 -11.32 9.69 14.68
C ASP A 40 -12.74 9.14 14.68
N ASP A 41 -13.02 8.16 13.81
CA ASP A 41 -14.35 7.57 13.62
C ASP A 41 -14.95 6.96 14.91
N HIS A 42 -14.14 6.69 15.94
CA HIS A 42 -14.61 6.14 17.22
C HIS A 42 -14.89 7.19 18.29
N GLU A 43 -14.12 8.28 18.31
CA GLU A 43 -14.21 9.31 19.36
C GLU A 43 -14.84 10.62 18.86
N GLU A 44 -15.15 10.71 17.56
CA GLU A 44 -15.62 11.92 16.87
C GLU A 44 -14.73 13.15 17.16
N SER A 45 -13.44 12.90 17.39
CA SER A 45 -12.45 13.92 17.74
C SER A 45 -11.49 14.16 16.60
N VAL A 46 -11.08 15.42 16.43
CA VAL A 46 -10.04 15.79 15.45
C VAL A 46 -8.68 15.49 16.06
N ARG A 47 -7.89 14.68 15.37
CA ARG A 47 -6.52 14.31 15.76
C ARG A 47 -5.53 14.72 14.70
N GLU A 48 -4.33 15.07 15.12
CA GLU A 48 -3.23 15.42 14.23
C GLU A 48 -2.32 14.22 14.01
N ILE A 49 -1.83 14.07 12.78
CA ILE A 49 -0.70 13.19 12.46
C ILE A 49 0.56 14.02 12.65
N ASP A 50 1.42 13.62 13.59
CA ASP A 50 2.67 14.33 13.88
C ASP A 50 3.49 14.54 12.59
N ILE A 51 3.81 13.46 11.85
CA ILE A 51 4.47 13.55 10.54
C ILE A 51 3.93 12.48 9.59
N LEU A 52 3.49 12.92 8.40
CA LEU A 52 3.30 12.05 7.24
C LEU A 52 4.41 12.35 6.21
N ALA A 53 5.27 11.37 5.97
CA ALA A 53 6.36 11.46 5.00
C ALA A 53 6.11 10.53 3.81
N TYR A 54 6.49 10.95 2.61
CA TYR A 54 6.44 10.05 1.45
C TYR A 54 7.55 10.30 0.44
N LYS A 55 7.86 9.25 -0.32
CA LYS A 55 8.57 9.33 -1.60
C LYS A 55 7.64 8.92 -2.73
N CYS A 56 7.84 9.53 -3.89
CA CYS A 56 7.01 9.30 -5.07
C CYS A 56 7.89 9.15 -6.32
N ARG A 57 7.59 8.14 -7.14
CA ARG A 57 8.17 7.95 -8.46
C ARG A 57 7.07 7.55 -9.43
N LYS A 58 7.13 8.07 -10.67
CA LYS A 58 6.22 7.67 -11.74
C LYS A 58 6.81 6.46 -12.49
N VAL A 59 6.06 5.37 -12.56
CA VAL A 59 6.44 4.10 -13.21
C VAL A 59 5.35 3.74 -14.20
N SER A 60 5.69 3.57 -15.49
CA SER A 60 4.71 3.25 -16.55
C SER A 60 3.48 4.17 -16.57
N GLY A 61 3.64 5.45 -16.22
CA GLY A 61 2.52 6.39 -16.13
C GLY A 61 1.88 6.51 -14.74
N ILE A 62 2.12 5.55 -13.84
CA ILE A 62 1.49 5.38 -12.53
C ILE A 62 2.38 5.98 -11.43
N PRO A 63 1.91 6.96 -10.64
CA PRO A 63 2.63 7.40 -9.45
C PRO A 63 2.61 6.30 -8.38
N VAL A 64 3.79 5.92 -7.90
CA VAL A 64 4.01 4.95 -6.83
C VAL A 64 4.51 5.69 -5.60
N TYR A 65 3.80 5.56 -4.49
CA TYR A 65 4.08 6.21 -3.22
C TYR A 65 4.52 5.18 -2.17
N THR A 66 5.64 5.46 -1.52
CA THR A 66 6.01 4.82 -0.25
C THR A 66 5.83 5.85 0.84
N ALA A 67 4.90 5.61 1.75
CA ALA A 67 4.50 6.52 2.81
C ALA A 67 4.92 5.98 4.18
N ILE A 68 5.26 6.89 5.08
CA ILE A 68 5.58 6.63 6.47
C ILE A 68 4.75 7.57 7.33
N ILE A 69 3.96 7.00 8.23
CA ILE A 69 3.25 7.73 9.27
C ILE A 69 4.10 7.61 10.53
N ILE A 70 4.47 8.74 11.11
CA ILE A 70 5.39 8.81 12.24
C ILE A 70 4.69 9.48 13.42
N SER A 71 4.79 8.84 14.59
CA SER A 71 4.42 9.40 15.88
C SER A 71 5.71 9.73 16.63
N CYS A 72 5.82 10.96 17.13
CA CYS A 72 6.99 11.45 17.87
C CYS A 72 6.64 11.56 19.35
N LYS A 73 7.35 10.81 20.20
CA LYS A 73 7.12 10.83 21.66
C LYS A 73 8.41 11.14 22.40
N LYS A 74 8.34 12.12 23.30
CA LYS A 74 9.44 12.50 24.18
C LYS A 74 9.11 12.12 25.60
N SER A 75 10.09 11.56 26.31
CA SER A 75 9.95 11.29 27.75
C SER A 75 11.27 11.51 28.47
N GLU A 76 11.33 12.57 29.27
CA GLU A 76 12.51 12.86 30.11
C GLU A 76 12.51 11.99 31.38
N SER A 77 11.32 11.68 31.91
CA SER A 77 11.15 11.02 33.20
C SER A 77 11.01 9.51 33.14
N ASN A 78 10.68 8.93 31.97
CA ASN A 78 10.41 7.50 31.85
C ASN A 78 11.17 6.82 30.70
N TYR A 79 11.62 5.60 30.95
CA TYR A 79 11.93 4.63 29.92
C TYR A 79 10.66 4.03 29.35
N TRP A 80 10.72 3.59 28.09
CA TRP A 80 9.67 2.82 27.47
C TRP A 80 10.08 1.34 27.47
N ALA A 81 9.40 0.53 28.28
CA ALA A 81 9.65 -0.90 28.36
C ALA A 81 8.65 -1.67 27.49
N LEU A 82 9.18 -2.54 26.64
CA LEU A 82 8.44 -3.44 25.77
C LEU A 82 8.50 -4.84 26.38
N LEU A 83 7.37 -5.34 26.88
CA LEU A 83 7.28 -6.62 27.55
C LEU A 83 7.06 -7.70 26.49
N SER A 84 7.97 -8.66 26.45
CA SER A 84 8.12 -9.56 25.32
C SER A 84 8.28 -11.01 25.74
N ARG A 85 7.96 -11.93 24.83
CA ARG A 85 8.12 -13.38 24.96
C ARG A 85 8.62 -13.98 23.65
N ASP A 86 8.96 -15.26 23.66
CA ASP A 86 9.34 -15.97 22.44
C ASP A 86 8.18 -16.02 21.42
N ILE A 87 8.54 -15.96 20.14
CA ILE A 87 7.58 -16.03 19.04
C ILE A 87 7.17 -17.47 18.80
N GLU A 88 5.87 -17.69 18.69
CA GLU A 88 5.31 -18.91 18.13
C GLU A 88 5.07 -18.69 16.62
N ILE A 89 6.07 -19.04 15.79
CA ILE A 89 6.06 -18.76 14.35
C ILE A 89 4.85 -19.39 13.65
N ASN A 90 4.39 -20.53 14.15
CA ASN A 90 3.26 -21.28 13.59
C ASN A 90 1.91 -20.91 14.24
N ASP A 91 1.83 -19.82 15.02
CA ASP A 91 0.56 -19.36 15.57
C ASP A 91 -0.40 -18.96 14.44
N PRO A 92 -1.50 -19.72 14.22
CA PRO A 92 -2.45 -19.42 13.14
C PRO A 92 -3.21 -18.11 13.38
N ASN A 93 -3.15 -17.55 14.59
CA ASN A 93 -3.82 -16.31 14.93
C ASN A 93 -2.97 -15.07 14.62
N THR A 94 -1.70 -15.22 14.24
CA THR A 94 -0.80 -14.07 14.09
C THR A 94 -0.30 -13.93 12.65
N ASN A 95 -0.66 -12.81 12.03
CA ASN A 95 -0.03 -12.39 10.78
C ASN A 95 1.30 -11.70 11.11
N TRP A 96 2.39 -12.44 11.03
CA TRP A 96 3.75 -11.95 11.27
C TRP A 96 4.26 -10.99 10.18
N GLN A 97 3.59 -10.97 9.02
CA GLN A 97 4.01 -10.28 7.80
C GLN A 97 2.87 -9.42 7.22
N PRO A 98 2.27 -8.51 8.00
CA PRO A 98 1.14 -7.73 7.49
C PRO A 98 1.60 -6.81 6.35
N PHE A 99 0.77 -6.68 5.31
CA PHE A 99 0.96 -5.69 4.25
C PHE A 99 -0.11 -4.60 4.35
N LYS A 100 0.28 -3.35 4.08
CA LYS A 100 -0.62 -2.19 4.05
C LYS A 100 -0.35 -1.37 2.80
N GLY A 101 -1.11 -1.64 1.76
CA GLY A 101 -1.03 -0.92 0.51
C GLY A 101 -2.39 -0.72 -0.14
N TYR A 102 -2.39 0.08 -1.19
CA TYR A 102 -3.57 0.42 -1.97
C TYR A 102 -3.17 0.66 -3.43
N SER A 103 -4.03 0.28 -4.36
CA SER A 103 -3.89 0.62 -5.77
C SER A 103 -5.26 1.00 -6.37
N SER A 104 -5.27 2.05 -7.20
CA SER A 104 -6.36 2.30 -8.15
C SER A 104 -6.02 1.88 -9.58
N ASP A 105 -4.78 1.39 -9.81
CA ASP A 105 -4.38 0.78 -11.08
C ASP A 105 -4.91 -0.66 -11.15
N ASN A 106 -5.70 -0.97 -12.17
CA ASN A 106 -6.34 -2.27 -12.34
C ASN A 106 -5.33 -3.43 -12.41
N ALA A 107 -4.22 -3.25 -13.13
CA ALA A 107 -3.18 -4.26 -13.28
C ALA A 107 -2.51 -4.59 -11.94
N THR A 108 -2.15 -3.57 -11.16
CA THR A 108 -1.57 -3.75 -9.83
C THR A 108 -2.59 -4.33 -8.85
N SER A 109 -3.84 -3.84 -8.88
CA SER A 109 -4.91 -4.29 -7.99
C SER A 109 -5.24 -5.76 -8.18
N TYR A 110 -5.12 -6.30 -9.41
CA TYR A 110 -5.25 -7.73 -9.69
C TYR A 110 -4.31 -8.59 -8.83
N TYR A 111 -3.07 -8.14 -8.59
CA TYR A 111 -2.12 -8.85 -7.75
C TYR A 111 -2.36 -8.61 -6.25
N LEU A 112 -2.75 -7.39 -5.84
CA LEU A 112 -2.97 -7.07 -4.43
C LEU A 112 -4.08 -7.89 -3.76
N VAL A 113 -5.03 -8.40 -4.54
CA VAL A 113 -6.15 -9.21 -4.05
C VAL A 113 -5.85 -10.71 -4.04
N GLN A 114 -4.69 -11.14 -4.54
CA GLN A 114 -4.31 -12.56 -4.54
C GLN A 114 -3.98 -13.03 -3.13
N PRO A 115 -4.35 -14.27 -2.74
CA PRO A 115 -4.12 -14.78 -1.38
C PRO A 115 -2.65 -14.82 -0.96
N ASP A 116 -1.73 -15.00 -1.90
CA ASP A 116 -0.29 -15.13 -1.69
C ASP A 116 0.46 -13.79 -1.82
N TRP A 117 -0.25 -12.67 -2.01
CA TRP A 117 0.37 -11.36 -2.22
C TRP A 117 1.28 -10.93 -1.08
N GLU A 118 0.80 -11.00 0.18
CA GLU A 118 1.56 -10.53 1.33
C GLU A 118 2.88 -11.31 1.49
N GLU A 119 2.81 -12.63 1.34
CA GLU A 119 3.96 -13.54 1.40
C GLU A 119 4.97 -13.22 0.28
N ASN A 120 4.50 -13.10 -0.97
CA ASN A 120 5.34 -12.79 -2.11
C ASN A 120 6.02 -11.42 -1.97
N TYR A 121 5.28 -10.42 -1.51
CA TYR A 121 5.80 -9.09 -1.23
C TYR A 121 6.89 -9.14 -0.15
N HIS A 122 6.63 -9.78 0.99
CA HIS A 122 7.60 -9.89 2.09
C HIS A 122 8.85 -10.67 1.67
N ASN A 123 8.70 -11.79 0.96
CA ASN A 123 9.82 -12.60 0.46
C ASN A 123 10.75 -11.83 -0.48
N ARG A 124 10.20 -10.87 -1.25
CA ARG A 124 11.02 -9.94 -2.05
C ARG A 124 11.68 -8.90 -1.16
N MET A 125 10.90 -8.23 -0.31
CA MET A 125 11.36 -7.06 0.43
C MET A 125 12.35 -7.39 1.54
N ILE A 126 12.25 -8.55 2.20
CA ILE A 126 13.22 -8.98 3.23
C ILE A 126 14.65 -9.09 2.70
N LYS A 127 14.82 -9.43 1.41
CA LYS A 127 16.15 -9.54 0.78
C LYS A 127 16.82 -8.18 0.61
N MET A 128 16.02 -7.14 0.42
CA MET A 128 16.51 -5.79 0.11
C MET A 128 16.46 -4.84 1.31
N CYS A 129 15.50 -5.05 2.20
CA CYS A 129 15.19 -4.23 3.35
C CYS A 129 14.93 -5.10 4.61
N PRO A 130 15.88 -5.96 5.02
CA PRO A 130 15.69 -6.88 6.15
C PRO A 130 15.37 -6.17 7.46
N GLY A 131 15.96 -5.00 7.73
CA GLY A 131 15.67 -4.22 8.94
C GLY A 131 14.24 -3.67 8.99
N ILE A 132 13.48 -3.70 7.88
CA ILE A 132 12.05 -3.38 7.84
C ILE A 132 11.18 -4.65 7.89
N PHE A 133 11.55 -5.70 7.15
CA PHE A 133 10.66 -6.83 6.86
C PHE A 133 11.04 -8.16 7.53
N SER A 134 12.22 -8.27 8.16
CA SER A 134 12.58 -9.47 8.93
C SER A 134 11.49 -9.81 9.95
N PRO A 135 11.20 -11.10 10.19
CA PRO A 135 10.35 -11.48 11.31
C PRO A 135 10.83 -10.80 12.60
N PRO A 136 9.91 -10.37 13.48
CA PRO A 136 10.30 -9.89 14.80
C PRO A 136 11.16 -10.94 15.52
N GLU A 137 12.02 -10.52 16.44
CA GLU A 137 12.77 -11.47 17.28
C GLU A 137 11.95 -11.99 18.45
N VAL A 138 10.97 -11.21 18.89
CA VAL A 138 10.13 -11.45 20.05
C VAL A 138 8.68 -11.01 19.77
N ASP A 139 7.73 -11.61 20.48
CA ASP A 139 6.34 -11.16 20.52
C ASP A 139 6.15 -10.18 21.67
N ILE A 140 5.80 -8.92 21.37
CA ILE A 140 5.49 -7.92 22.40
C ILE A 140 4.01 -8.05 22.78
N PHE A 141 3.75 -8.45 24.02
CA PHE A 141 2.39 -8.64 24.53
C PHE A 141 1.90 -7.48 25.40
N ALA A 142 2.79 -6.64 25.93
CA ALA A 142 2.43 -5.51 26.77
C ALA A 142 3.48 -4.39 26.77
N PHE A 143 3.09 -3.24 27.32
CA PHE A 143 3.92 -2.05 27.44
C PHE A 143 3.93 -1.54 28.87
N GLN A 144 5.01 -0.86 29.24
CA GLN A 144 5.14 -0.25 30.56
C GLN A 144 6.06 0.96 30.49
N GLU A 145 5.62 2.14 30.94
CA GLU A 145 6.59 3.20 31.25
C GLU A 145 7.26 2.92 32.60
N ILE A 146 8.57 3.11 32.69
CA ILE A 146 9.37 2.92 33.91
C ILE A 146 10.02 4.23 34.27
N ASN A 147 9.77 4.74 35.48
CA ASN A 147 10.39 5.98 35.93
C ASN A 147 11.92 5.85 36.01
N LYS A 148 12.67 6.77 35.40
CA LYS A 148 14.14 6.67 35.30
C LYS A 148 14.85 6.78 36.64
N GLU A 149 14.33 7.61 37.55
CA GLU A 149 14.95 7.85 38.86
C GLU A 149 14.65 6.72 39.85
N LYS A 150 13.39 6.27 39.89
CA LYS A 150 12.90 5.32 40.90
C LYS A 150 12.86 3.88 40.42
N SER A 151 13.02 3.65 39.11
CA SER A 151 12.83 2.33 38.46
C SER A 151 11.47 1.69 38.77
N THR A 152 10.45 2.51 39.00
CA THR A 152 9.08 2.05 39.31
C THR A 152 8.18 2.11 38.08
N CYS A 153 7.31 1.11 37.94
CA CYS A 153 6.28 1.07 36.90
C CYS A 153 5.34 2.27 37.03
N GLN A 154 4.97 2.84 35.88
CA GLN A 154 3.98 3.91 35.72
C GLN A 154 2.75 3.37 34.96
N ASN A 155 1.95 4.21 34.31
CA ASN A 155 1.01 3.72 33.28
C ASN A 155 1.72 3.61 31.93
N ASP A 156 1.04 3.11 30.89
CA ASP A 156 1.56 2.93 29.53
C ASP A 156 0.87 3.86 28.51
N LYS A 157 0.14 4.88 28.99
CA LYS A 157 -0.76 5.71 28.19
C LYS A 157 -0.07 6.35 26.99
N ASN A 158 1.18 6.80 27.15
CA ASN A 158 1.92 7.44 26.07
C ASN A 158 2.31 6.45 24.96
N ILE A 159 2.64 5.21 25.34
CA ILE A 159 2.98 4.13 24.41
C ILE A 159 1.74 3.72 23.63
N PHE A 160 0.65 3.44 24.36
CA PHE A 160 -0.64 3.09 23.78
C PHE A 160 -1.18 4.17 22.83
N ASN A 161 -1.09 5.44 23.23
CA ASN A 161 -1.50 6.57 22.38
C ASN A 161 -0.65 6.68 21.11
N SER A 162 0.65 6.37 21.17
CA SER A 162 1.54 6.36 20.01
C SER A 162 1.14 5.27 19.01
N VAL A 163 0.86 4.06 19.52
CA VAL A 163 0.42 2.92 18.71
C VAL A 163 -0.93 3.21 18.05
N THR A 164 -1.91 3.61 18.85
CA THR A 164 -3.28 3.81 18.36
C THR A 164 -3.40 5.00 17.40
N SER A 165 -2.67 6.10 17.62
CA SER A 165 -2.68 7.22 16.67
C SER A 165 -2.13 6.81 15.30
N LEU A 166 -1.04 6.05 15.27
CA LEU A 166 -0.45 5.53 14.03
C LEU A 166 -1.44 4.65 13.25
N MET A 167 -2.09 3.70 13.93
CA MET A 167 -3.03 2.78 13.29
C MET A 167 -4.28 3.50 12.77
N LYS A 168 -4.84 4.42 13.57
CA LYS A 168 -6.02 5.21 13.18
C LYS A 168 -5.69 6.13 11.98
N ALA A 169 -4.53 6.79 12.01
CA ALA A 169 -4.07 7.61 10.89
C ALA A 169 -3.89 6.78 9.61
N GLN A 170 -3.32 5.56 9.70
CA GLN A 170 -3.18 4.66 8.55
C GLN A 170 -4.52 4.27 7.95
N ALA A 171 -5.47 3.87 8.78
CA ALA A 171 -6.81 3.52 8.31
C ALA A 171 -7.51 4.71 7.68
N TYR A 172 -7.38 5.91 8.26
CA TYR A 172 -7.93 7.13 7.67
C TYR A 172 -7.37 7.40 6.27
N GLU A 173 -6.05 7.32 6.08
CA GLU A 173 -5.43 7.49 4.75
C GLU A 173 -5.91 6.44 3.74
N LEU A 174 -5.95 5.17 4.13
CA LEU A 174 -6.45 4.09 3.27
C LEU A 174 -7.93 4.29 2.92
N ASN A 175 -8.76 4.73 3.87
CA ASN A 175 -10.18 4.99 3.65
C ASN A 175 -10.41 6.16 2.69
N ILE A 176 -9.62 7.24 2.80
CA ILE A 176 -9.65 8.34 1.82
C ILE A 176 -9.28 7.82 0.44
N LEU A 177 -8.23 7.02 0.32
CA LEU A 177 -7.82 6.47 -0.97
C LEU A 177 -8.93 5.61 -1.59
N ASN A 178 -9.58 4.77 -0.79
CA ASN A 178 -10.70 3.93 -1.23
C ASN A 178 -11.95 4.74 -1.65
N THR A 179 -12.23 5.87 -1.00
CA THR A 179 -13.45 6.66 -1.26
C THR A 179 -13.24 7.74 -2.32
N SER A 180 -12.14 8.49 -2.23
CA SER A 180 -11.84 9.61 -3.13
C SER A 180 -11.37 9.16 -4.52
N ASN A 181 -10.70 8.01 -4.63
CA ASN A 181 -10.22 7.54 -5.93
C ASN A 181 -11.29 6.79 -6.76
N LYS A 182 -12.45 6.42 -6.19
CA LYS A 182 -13.60 5.95 -7.01
C LYS A 182 -13.97 6.95 -8.10
N ASN A 183 -13.68 8.24 -7.89
CA ASN A 183 -13.95 9.33 -8.82
C ASN A 183 -12.71 9.83 -9.58
N ARG A 184 -11.50 9.31 -9.30
CA ARG A 184 -10.27 9.75 -9.96
C ARG A 184 -9.94 8.83 -11.13
N LYS A 185 -9.93 9.39 -12.34
CA LYS A 185 -9.52 8.70 -13.57
C LYS A 185 -8.02 8.33 -13.65
N LYS A 186 -7.21 8.66 -12.64
CA LYS A 186 -5.75 8.47 -12.71
C LYS A 186 -5.29 7.35 -11.78
N PRO A 187 -4.55 6.34 -12.29
CA PRO A 187 -4.05 5.24 -11.48
C PRO A 187 -3.01 5.74 -10.47
N VAL A 188 -2.97 5.14 -9.29
CA VAL A 188 -1.99 5.42 -8.24
C VAL A 188 -1.77 4.20 -7.35
N VAL A 189 -0.56 4.05 -6.82
CA VAL A 189 -0.20 3.00 -5.86
C VAL A 189 0.37 3.61 -4.59
N TYR A 190 -0.01 3.09 -3.42
CA TYR A 190 0.49 3.47 -2.11
C TYR A 190 0.93 2.23 -1.31
N GLN A 191 2.02 2.35 -0.58
CA GLN A 191 2.43 1.42 0.48
C GLN A 191 2.74 2.22 1.75
N PHE A 192 2.16 1.81 2.88
CA PHE A 192 2.24 2.52 4.15
C PHE A 192 3.08 1.78 5.19
N ASN A 193 3.87 2.55 5.94
CA ASN A 193 4.68 2.07 7.06
C ASN A 193 4.43 2.93 8.30
N LEU A 194 4.55 2.33 9.49
CA LEU A 194 4.30 3.00 10.77
C LEU A 194 5.57 3.01 11.62
N ILE A 195 5.95 4.19 12.12
CA ILE A 195 7.12 4.35 12.99
C ILE A 195 6.74 5.16 14.23
N SER A 196 7.06 4.64 15.41
CA SER A 196 7.01 5.41 16.67
C SER A 196 8.43 5.81 17.04
N VAL A 197 8.76 7.09 16.86
CA VAL A 197 10.06 7.65 17.20
C VAL A 197 10.06 8.17 18.63
N ILE A 198 11.06 7.77 19.41
CA ILE A 198 11.10 8.02 20.85
C ILE A 198 12.36 8.80 21.24
N ASP A 199 12.19 10.00 21.78
CA ASP A 199 13.23 10.77 22.49
C ASP A 199 13.25 10.35 23.97
N SER A 200 13.65 9.09 24.18
CA SER A 200 13.93 8.41 25.44
C SER A 200 14.61 7.07 25.13
N GLU A 201 14.98 6.31 26.15
CA GLU A 201 15.53 4.97 26.00
C GLU A 201 14.42 3.91 25.92
N LEU A 202 14.67 2.92 25.07
CA LEU A 202 13.85 1.72 24.91
C LEU A 202 14.51 0.55 25.66
N ILE A 203 13.68 -0.23 26.36
CA ILE A 203 14.11 -1.43 27.09
C ILE A 203 13.25 -2.60 26.67
N ARG A 204 13.86 -3.73 26.28
CA ARG A 204 13.18 -5.02 26.13
C ARG A 204 13.17 -5.72 27.48
N LEU A 205 11.99 -6.10 27.97
CA LEU A 205 11.83 -7.00 29.12
C LEU A 205 11.35 -8.34 28.57
N LYS A 206 12.25 -9.32 28.45
CA LYS A 206 11.95 -10.64 27.92
C LYS A 206 11.57 -11.59 29.06
N PHE A 207 10.35 -12.11 29.02
CA PHE A 207 9.83 -13.09 29.96
C PHE A 207 10.22 -14.49 29.49
N ASN A 208 11.05 -15.18 30.29
CA ASN A 208 11.49 -16.55 30.05
C ASN A 208 11.10 -17.39 31.28
N ASN A 209 9.91 -17.99 31.25
CA ASN A 209 9.35 -18.76 32.37
C ASN A 209 9.39 -17.97 33.69
N ASP A 210 10.40 -18.23 34.53
CA ASP A 210 10.55 -17.65 35.88
C ASP A 210 11.46 -16.41 35.93
N GLU A 211 12.13 -16.05 34.83
CA GLU A 211 13.07 -14.93 34.78
C GLU A 211 12.61 -13.82 33.81
N ILE A 212 12.92 -12.57 34.18
CA ILE A 212 12.74 -11.41 33.31
C ILE A 212 14.12 -10.85 32.97
N LEU A 213 14.50 -10.95 31.69
CA LEU A 213 15.75 -10.39 31.18
C LEU A 213 15.51 -8.99 30.64
N ALA A 214 16.18 -8.00 31.23
CA ALA A 214 16.13 -6.62 30.78
C ALA A 214 17.32 -6.28 29.88
N SER A 215 17.07 -5.67 28.72
CA SER A 215 18.14 -5.21 27.83
C SER A 215 17.79 -3.88 27.16
N PRO A 216 18.74 -2.94 27.04
CA PRO A 216 18.53 -1.74 26.26
C PRO A 216 18.50 -2.10 24.77
N ILE A 217 17.58 -1.47 24.03
CA ILE A 217 17.43 -1.66 22.59
C ILE A 217 17.32 -0.30 21.91
N GLU A 218 17.57 -0.27 20.60
CA GLU A 218 17.45 0.98 19.81
C GLU A 218 16.26 0.97 18.86
N SER A 219 15.73 -0.22 18.57
CA SER A 219 14.54 -0.45 17.76
C SER A 219 13.89 -1.80 18.09
N GLU A 220 12.59 -1.92 17.84
CA GLU A 220 11.83 -3.17 17.98
C GLU A 220 10.59 -3.17 17.07
N ASP A 221 10.18 -4.36 16.65
CA ASP A 221 8.98 -4.58 15.87
C ASP A 221 7.80 -4.95 16.76
N TYR A 222 6.72 -4.19 16.65
CA TYR A 222 5.46 -4.52 17.28
C TYR A 222 4.38 -4.79 16.25
N LEU A 223 3.73 -5.95 16.35
CA LEU A 223 2.55 -6.29 15.58
C LEU A 223 1.32 -5.97 16.41
N SER A 224 0.64 -4.89 16.05
CA SER A 224 -0.55 -4.45 16.74
C SER A 224 -1.80 -4.91 16.00
N LYS A 225 -2.73 -5.51 16.74
CA LYS A 225 -4.08 -5.82 16.28
C LYS A 225 -5.02 -4.77 16.84
N TYR A 226 -5.77 -4.13 15.97
CA TYR A 226 -6.77 -3.15 16.39
C TYR A 226 -8.02 -3.27 15.51
N ILE A 227 -9.18 -3.10 16.12
CA ILE A 227 -10.45 -3.10 15.40
C ILE A 227 -10.69 -1.68 14.87
N LEU A 228 -10.69 -1.55 13.55
CA LEU A 228 -10.98 -0.30 12.84
C LEU A 228 -12.20 -0.54 11.96
N ASN A 229 -13.24 0.28 12.09
CA ASN A 229 -14.48 0.16 11.30
C ASN A 229 -15.11 -1.25 11.37
N LYS A 230 -15.13 -1.85 12.57
CA LYS A 230 -15.64 -3.20 12.85
C LYS A 230 -14.89 -4.33 12.12
N LYS A 231 -13.70 -4.06 11.59
CA LYS A 231 -12.80 -5.06 11.01
C LYS A 231 -11.49 -5.07 11.78
N GLU A 232 -11.02 -6.26 12.10
CA GLU A 232 -9.69 -6.42 12.67
C GLU A 232 -8.63 -6.09 11.61
N SER A 233 -7.64 -5.28 12.00
CA SER A 233 -6.51 -4.93 11.16
C SER A 233 -5.22 -5.11 11.95
N THR A 234 -4.32 -5.92 11.41
CA THR A 234 -2.96 -6.09 11.94
C THR A 234 -2.03 -5.11 11.25
N SER A 235 -1.25 -4.35 12.01
CA SER A 235 -0.25 -3.42 11.49
C SER A 235 1.09 -3.61 12.19
N ARG A 236 2.17 -3.53 11.42
CA ARG A 236 3.53 -3.50 11.98
C ARG A 236 3.93 -2.07 12.30
N ILE A 237 4.35 -1.85 13.54
CA ILE A 237 4.87 -0.58 14.05
C ILE A 237 6.32 -0.78 14.43
N LYS A 238 7.19 0.08 13.91
CA LYS A 238 8.61 0.10 14.26
C LYS A 238 8.83 1.11 15.38
N PHE A 239 9.16 0.64 16.57
CA PHE A 239 9.68 1.50 17.63
C PHE A 239 11.14 1.82 17.32
N ILE A 240 11.51 3.10 17.32
CA ILE A 240 12.88 3.54 17.02
C ILE A 240 13.26 4.69 17.96
N THR A 241 14.43 4.59 18.58
CA THR A 241 14.97 5.73 19.35
C THR A 241 15.38 6.88 18.42
N ALA A 242 15.18 8.13 18.84
CA ALA A 242 15.50 9.31 18.04
C ALA A 242 16.95 9.30 17.51
N LYS A 243 17.90 8.83 18.33
CA LYS A 243 19.32 8.67 17.97
C LYS A 243 19.54 7.75 16.76
N ASN A 244 18.72 6.70 16.60
CA ASN A 244 18.90 5.67 15.57
C ASN A 244 18.06 5.94 14.32
N PHE A 245 17.14 6.91 14.36
CA PHE A 245 16.20 7.18 13.28
C PHE A 245 16.90 7.51 11.94
N LYS A 246 17.97 8.31 11.97
CA LYS A 246 18.73 8.71 10.77
C LYS A 246 19.34 7.54 10.02
N GLU A 247 19.77 6.50 10.72
CA GLU A 247 20.30 5.30 10.08
C GLU A 247 19.17 4.48 9.47
N LYS A 248 18.11 4.22 10.26
CA LYS A 248 16.99 3.38 9.86
C LYS A 248 16.20 3.93 8.67
N ILE A 249 16.07 5.25 8.54
CA ILE A 249 15.29 5.85 7.44
C ILE A 249 15.89 5.61 6.04
N LYS A 250 17.19 5.28 5.96
CA LYS A 250 17.85 4.95 4.69
C LYS A 250 17.28 3.70 4.06
N GLU A 251 16.96 2.69 4.87
CA GLU A 251 16.36 1.45 4.38
C GLU A 251 14.97 1.68 3.80
N TYR A 252 14.19 2.62 4.33
CA TYR A 252 12.91 3.02 3.74
C TYR A 252 13.09 3.73 2.38
N SER A 253 14.24 4.35 2.14
CA SER A 253 14.56 4.90 0.82
C SER A 253 14.84 3.79 -0.18
N THR A 254 15.53 2.72 0.23
CA THR A 254 15.69 1.49 -0.56
C THR A 254 14.33 0.84 -0.83
N LEU A 255 13.47 0.75 0.18
CA LEU A 255 12.10 0.24 0.04
C LEU A 255 11.31 1.00 -1.04
N HIS A 256 11.46 2.32 -1.13
CA HIS A 256 10.79 3.07 -2.19
C HIS A 256 11.27 2.69 -3.60
N ILE A 257 12.57 2.50 -3.77
CA ILE A 257 13.15 2.06 -5.04
C ILE A 257 12.61 0.67 -5.40
N GLU A 258 12.59 -0.26 -4.45
CA GLU A 258 12.10 -1.62 -4.65
C GLU A 258 10.60 -1.67 -4.91
N ASN A 259 9.80 -0.84 -4.24
CA ASN A 259 8.38 -0.70 -4.54
C ASN A 259 8.16 -0.22 -5.97
N ALA A 260 8.89 0.79 -6.42
CA ALA A 260 8.79 1.29 -7.79
C ALA A 260 9.16 0.20 -8.82
N GLN A 261 10.21 -0.57 -8.55
CA GLN A 261 10.62 -1.68 -9.41
C GLN A 261 9.57 -2.80 -9.42
N LEU A 262 9.03 -3.17 -8.25
CA LEU A 262 7.98 -4.17 -8.14
C LEU A 262 6.76 -3.80 -8.98
N ILE A 263 6.29 -2.55 -8.91
CA ILE A 263 5.15 -2.11 -9.72
C ILE A 263 5.47 -2.15 -11.22
N GLU A 264 6.71 -1.85 -11.62
CA GLU A 264 7.13 -1.99 -13.02
C GLU A 264 7.06 -3.46 -13.48
N ASP A 265 7.56 -4.38 -12.65
CA ASP A 265 7.60 -5.81 -12.94
C ASP A 265 6.17 -6.39 -13.02
N LEU A 266 5.30 -6.04 -12.06
CA LEU A 266 3.89 -6.45 -12.07
C LEU A 266 3.16 -5.92 -13.31
N ASN A 267 3.41 -4.68 -13.72
CA ASN A 267 2.79 -4.14 -14.92
C ASN A 267 3.25 -4.92 -16.17
N LYS A 268 4.55 -5.21 -16.29
CA LYS A 268 5.07 -6.01 -17.41
C LYS A 268 4.46 -7.40 -17.43
N GLU A 269 4.40 -8.07 -16.28
CA GLU A 269 3.85 -9.42 -16.19
C GLU A 269 2.32 -9.46 -16.40
N PHE A 270 1.60 -8.40 -16.01
CA PHE A 270 0.17 -8.30 -16.28
C PHE A 270 -0.13 -8.25 -17.78
N PHE A 271 0.60 -7.41 -18.53
CA PHE A 271 0.36 -7.19 -19.96
C PHE A 271 1.01 -8.22 -20.88
N LYS A 272 1.96 -9.01 -20.38
CA LYS A 272 2.70 -10.01 -21.16
C LYS A 272 1.80 -11.08 -21.80
N ASP A 273 0.80 -11.54 -21.05
CA ASP A 273 -0.10 -12.63 -21.42
C ASP A 273 -1.59 -12.24 -21.23
N ILE A 274 -1.88 -10.94 -21.24
CA ILE A 274 -3.19 -10.40 -20.84
C ILE A 274 -4.35 -10.97 -21.65
N ILE A 275 -4.19 -11.09 -22.97
CA ILE A 275 -5.24 -11.62 -23.86
C ILE A 275 -5.39 -13.13 -23.67
N GLN A 276 -4.32 -13.86 -23.32
CA GLN A 276 -4.39 -15.31 -23.09
C GLN A 276 -5.02 -15.67 -21.73
N SER A 277 -5.06 -14.72 -20.78
CA SER A 277 -5.64 -14.94 -19.46
C SER A 277 -7.01 -14.29 -19.35
N HIS A 278 -8.06 -15.11 -19.36
CA HIS A 278 -9.44 -14.65 -19.18
C HIS A 278 -9.62 -13.79 -17.92
N GLU A 279 -8.93 -14.13 -16.81
CA GLU A 279 -8.98 -13.33 -15.59
C GLU A 279 -8.41 -11.92 -15.78
N LYS A 280 -7.27 -11.79 -16.47
CA LYS A 280 -6.62 -10.49 -16.71
C LYS A 280 -7.39 -9.68 -17.75
N THR A 281 -7.93 -10.31 -18.81
CA THR A 281 -8.81 -9.65 -19.78
C THR A 281 -10.00 -9.01 -19.08
N ARG A 282 -10.68 -9.78 -18.22
CA ARG A 282 -11.91 -9.35 -17.53
C ARG A 282 -11.68 -8.14 -16.63
N VAL A 283 -10.49 -7.99 -16.07
CA VAL A 283 -10.12 -6.82 -15.24
C VAL A 283 -10.22 -5.50 -16.01
N LEU A 284 -9.98 -5.50 -17.33
CA LEU A 284 -10.04 -4.29 -18.18
C LEU A 284 -11.24 -4.30 -19.15
N LEU A 285 -12.20 -5.21 -18.99
CA LEU A 285 -13.28 -5.39 -19.96
C LEU A 285 -14.14 -4.13 -20.14
N GLN A 286 -14.39 -3.39 -19.06
CA GLN A 286 -15.14 -2.13 -19.14
C GLN A 286 -14.36 -1.06 -19.93
N ASP A 287 -13.07 -0.90 -19.65
CA ASP A 287 -12.20 0.03 -20.39
C ASP A 287 -12.14 -0.37 -21.87
N PHE A 288 -12.12 -1.68 -22.15
CA PHE A 288 -12.16 -2.20 -23.51
C PHE A 288 -13.48 -1.90 -24.23
N ARG A 289 -14.63 -2.08 -23.58
CA ARG A 289 -15.94 -1.75 -24.16
C ARG A 289 -16.03 -0.26 -24.53
N GLU A 290 -15.51 0.63 -23.68
CA GLU A 290 -15.44 2.07 -23.97
C GLU A 290 -14.51 2.37 -25.14
N ALA A 291 -13.36 1.70 -25.23
CA ALA A 291 -12.43 1.86 -26.34
C ALA A 291 -13.00 1.31 -27.66
N ILE A 292 -13.71 0.18 -27.60
CA ILE A 292 -14.40 -0.42 -28.75
C ILE A 292 -15.49 0.51 -29.26
N ASP A 293 -16.36 1.04 -28.40
CA ASP A 293 -17.38 2.00 -28.82
C ASP A 293 -16.75 3.19 -29.57
N LYS A 294 -15.73 3.79 -28.96
CA LYS A 294 -15.00 4.93 -29.51
C LYS A 294 -14.41 4.68 -30.90
N HIS A 295 -13.83 3.50 -31.14
CA HIS A 295 -13.10 3.22 -32.40
C HIS A 295 -13.94 2.46 -33.43
N LEU A 296 -14.81 1.55 -32.98
CA LEU A 296 -15.55 0.60 -33.82
C LEU A 296 -16.95 1.09 -34.17
N TRP A 297 -17.56 2.01 -33.43
CA TRP A 297 -18.94 2.45 -33.67
C TRP A 297 -19.18 2.90 -35.13
N SER A 298 -18.34 3.79 -35.66
CA SER A 298 -18.51 4.30 -37.03
C SER A 298 -18.24 3.25 -38.11
N PRO A 299 -17.14 2.48 -38.06
CA PRO A 299 -16.92 1.36 -38.98
C PRO A 299 -18.07 0.34 -38.93
N TYR A 300 -18.44 -0.11 -37.74
CA TYR A 300 -19.52 -1.09 -37.53
C TYR A 300 -20.84 -0.59 -38.11
N TYR A 301 -21.26 0.64 -37.81
CA TYR A 301 -22.49 1.21 -38.37
C TYR A 301 -22.45 1.31 -39.89
N SER A 302 -21.29 1.62 -40.46
CA SER A 302 -21.12 1.71 -41.92
C SER A 302 -21.36 0.36 -42.60
N THR A 303 -20.92 -0.73 -41.98
CA THR A 303 -21.00 -2.12 -42.46
C THR A 303 -22.37 -2.75 -42.19
N THR A 304 -22.92 -2.57 -40.98
CA THR A 304 -24.13 -3.28 -40.52
C THR A 304 -25.42 -2.46 -40.61
N LYS A 305 -25.32 -1.13 -40.69
CA LYS A 305 -26.43 -0.17 -40.52
C LYS A 305 -27.15 -0.28 -39.17
N LYS A 306 -26.51 -0.88 -38.15
CA LYS A 306 -27.03 -1.03 -36.79
C LYS A 306 -26.13 -0.31 -35.78
N ALA A 307 -26.70 0.02 -34.62
CA ALA A 307 -25.92 0.47 -33.47
C ALA A 307 -25.21 -0.73 -32.82
N LEU A 308 -23.97 -0.54 -32.39
CA LEU A 308 -23.19 -1.56 -31.69
C LEU A 308 -23.73 -1.76 -30.27
N ASN A 309 -24.04 -3.01 -29.90
CA ASN A 309 -24.39 -3.35 -28.52
C ASN A 309 -23.13 -3.71 -27.72
N LEU A 310 -22.81 -2.92 -26.70
CA LEU A 310 -21.59 -3.09 -25.89
C LEU A 310 -21.74 -4.10 -24.75
N GLU A 311 -22.96 -4.41 -24.32
CA GLU A 311 -23.20 -5.24 -23.12
C GLU A 311 -22.71 -6.69 -23.32
N ASN A 312 -22.74 -7.16 -24.57
CA ASN A 312 -22.41 -8.53 -24.96
C ASN A 312 -21.04 -8.65 -25.64
N ILE A 313 -20.17 -7.63 -25.53
CA ILE A 313 -18.81 -7.68 -26.07
C ILE A 313 -17.89 -8.31 -25.03
N ASP A 314 -17.13 -9.32 -25.46
CA ASP A 314 -16.05 -9.94 -24.70
C ASP A 314 -14.78 -10.11 -25.56
N ILE A 315 -13.67 -10.48 -24.90
CA ILE A 315 -12.43 -10.87 -25.56
C ILE A 315 -12.01 -12.25 -25.09
N THR A 316 -11.65 -13.07 -26.07
CA THR A 316 -11.06 -14.38 -25.84
C THR A 316 -9.81 -14.57 -26.68
N TRP A 317 -9.08 -15.64 -26.39
CA TRP A 317 -7.90 -16.02 -27.14
C TRP A 317 -8.20 -17.24 -28.00
N ASN A 318 -8.14 -17.09 -29.32
CA ASN A 318 -8.29 -18.22 -30.21
C ASN A 318 -6.96 -19.00 -30.27
N GLN A 319 -6.91 -20.13 -29.58
CA GLN A 319 -5.71 -20.98 -29.54
C GLN A 319 -5.37 -21.61 -30.91
N LYS A 320 -6.34 -21.74 -31.82
CA LYS A 320 -6.12 -22.35 -33.13
C LYS A 320 -5.45 -21.40 -34.11
N THR A 321 -5.88 -20.13 -34.10
CA THR A 321 -5.37 -19.09 -34.99
C THR A 321 -4.31 -18.20 -34.33
N ASN A 322 -4.12 -18.32 -33.02
CA ASN A 322 -3.15 -17.57 -32.22
C ASN A 322 -3.38 -16.05 -32.31
N GLU A 323 -4.66 -15.66 -32.24
CA GLU A 323 -5.11 -14.28 -32.39
C GLU A 323 -6.17 -13.92 -31.33
N ALA A 324 -6.37 -12.63 -31.10
CA ALA A 324 -7.43 -12.14 -30.21
C ALA A 324 -8.80 -12.27 -30.90
N ALA A 325 -9.78 -12.85 -30.23
CA ALA A 325 -11.15 -12.93 -30.72
C ALA A 325 -12.02 -11.94 -29.94
N ILE A 326 -12.72 -11.05 -30.67
CA ILE A 326 -13.74 -10.17 -30.11
C ILE A 326 -15.09 -10.83 -30.33
N GLU A 327 -15.72 -11.26 -29.24
CA GLU A 327 -17.01 -11.93 -29.28
C GLU A 327 -18.14 -10.90 -29.36
N LEU A 328 -19.06 -11.11 -30.31
CA LEU A 328 -20.20 -10.25 -30.57
C LEU A 328 -21.49 -11.08 -30.62
N ASP A 329 -22.56 -10.57 -30.03
CA ASP A 329 -23.91 -11.11 -30.19
C ASP A 329 -24.51 -10.67 -31.53
N GLU A 330 -23.90 -11.16 -32.62
CA GLU A 330 -24.31 -10.87 -34.00
C GLU A 330 -24.34 -12.15 -34.85
N PRO A 331 -25.24 -12.24 -35.84
CA PRO A 331 -25.28 -13.35 -36.78
C PRO A 331 -23.95 -13.51 -37.54
N ARG A 332 -23.65 -14.76 -37.90
CA ARG A 332 -22.43 -15.14 -38.62
C ARG A 332 -22.18 -14.33 -39.89
N GLU A 333 -23.22 -13.92 -40.63
CA GLU A 333 -23.07 -13.09 -41.82
C GLU A 333 -22.49 -11.70 -41.49
N ILE A 334 -22.89 -11.12 -40.36
CA ILE A 334 -22.37 -9.83 -39.89
C ILE A 334 -20.93 -10.01 -39.40
N VAL A 335 -20.66 -11.05 -38.61
CA VAL A 335 -19.30 -11.36 -38.14
C VAL A 335 -18.33 -11.55 -39.32
N SER A 336 -18.76 -12.26 -40.38
CA SER A 336 -17.96 -12.40 -41.61
C SER A 336 -17.71 -11.05 -42.27
N ALA A 337 -18.74 -10.21 -42.42
CA ALA A 337 -18.59 -8.89 -43.03
C ALA A 337 -17.65 -7.96 -42.24
N LEU A 338 -17.63 -8.06 -40.91
CA LEU A 338 -16.70 -7.31 -40.06
C LEU A 338 -15.25 -7.79 -40.20
N ASN A 339 -15.04 -9.10 -40.35
CA ASN A 339 -13.72 -9.68 -40.59
C ASN A 339 -13.17 -9.36 -42.00
N ASP A 340 -14.05 -9.20 -42.99
CA ASP A 340 -13.68 -8.80 -44.36
C ASP A 340 -13.46 -7.27 -44.52
N ASP A 341 -13.76 -6.48 -43.48
CA ASP A 341 -13.62 -5.01 -43.50
C ASP A 341 -12.36 -4.56 -42.76
N ASP A 342 -11.33 -4.18 -43.54
CA ASP A 342 -10.07 -3.62 -43.06
C ASP A 342 -10.24 -2.46 -42.05
N THR A 343 -11.31 -1.67 -42.18
CA THR A 343 -11.57 -0.52 -41.30
C THR A 343 -12.07 -0.98 -39.94
N CYS A 344 -12.91 -2.01 -39.89
CA CYS A 344 -13.34 -2.66 -38.66
C CYS A 344 -12.15 -3.34 -37.95
N ILE A 345 -11.33 -4.09 -38.68
CA ILE A 345 -10.13 -4.74 -38.12
C ILE A 345 -9.14 -3.71 -37.58
N ARG A 346 -8.86 -2.63 -38.31
CA ARG A 346 -7.99 -1.54 -37.81
C ARG A 346 -8.54 -0.88 -36.55
N ALA A 347 -9.86 -0.68 -36.47
CA ALA A 347 -10.51 -0.13 -35.28
C ALA A 347 -10.38 -1.06 -34.07
N ALA A 348 -10.61 -2.37 -34.26
CA ALA A 348 -10.43 -3.40 -33.24
C ALA A 348 -8.98 -3.46 -32.73
N LYS A 349 -7.99 -3.51 -33.64
CA LYS A 349 -6.55 -3.46 -33.28
C LYS A 349 -6.21 -2.21 -32.47
N LYS A 350 -6.82 -1.06 -32.78
CA LYS A 350 -6.61 0.19 -32.04
C LYS A 350 -7.17 0.14 -30.62
N ALA A 351 -8.35 -0.44 -30.42
CA ALA A 351 -8.93 -0.64 -29.09
C ALA A 351 -8.10 -1.62 -28.25
N LEU A 352 -7.68 -2.74 -28.85
CA LEU A 352 -6.77 -3.72 -28.24
C LEU A 352 -5.43 -3.12 -27.81
N LEU A 353 -4.84 -2.29 -28.67
CA LEU A 353 -3.59 -1.60 -28.35
C LEU A 353 -3.77 -0.57 -27.22
N GLU A 354 -4.88 0.18 -27.22
CA GLU A 354 -5.15 1.21 -26.22
C GLU A 354 -5.32 0.62 -24.81
N VAL A 355 -6.03 -0.50 -24.68
CA VAL A 355 -6.41 -1.09 -23.39
C VAL A 355 -5.49 -2.22 -22.96
N TYR A 356 -5.24 -3.17 -23.85
CA TYR A 356 -4.50 -4.40 -23.55
C TYR A 356 -3.03 -4.34 -23.99
N LYS A 357 -2.58 -3.25 -24.63
CA LYS A 357 -1.24 -3.13 -25.23
C LYS A 357 -0.94 -4.25 -26.25
N TYR A 358 -1.98 -4.87 -26.80
CA TYR A 358 -1.85 -6.00 -27.72
C TYR A 358 -1.66 -5.51 -29.16
N THR A 359 -0.67 -6.06 -29.85
CA THR A 359 -0.30 -5.67 -31.23
C THR A 359 -0.43 -6.81 -32.24
N GLY A 360 -0.96 -7.96 -31.83
CA GLY A 360 -1.13 -9.12 -32.70
C GLY A 360 -2.36 -9.03 -33.60
N ASP A 361 -2.74 -10.18 -34.16
CA ASP A 361 -3.89 -10.30 -35.03
C ASP A 361 -5.21 -10.39 -34.24
N VAL A 362 -6.30 -10.01 -34.91
CA VAL A 362 -7.62 -9.95 -34.31
C VAL A 362 -8.66 -10.43 -35.30
N CYS A 363 -9.65 -11.14 -34.79
CA CYS A 363 -10.87 -11.49 -35.50
C CYS A 363 -12.11 -11.17 -34.65
N PHE A 364 -13.25 -11.10 -35.32
CA PHE A 364 -14.56 -11.10 -34.68
C PHE A 364 -15.12 -12.52 -34.68
N GLU A 365 -15.75 -12.93 -33.58
CA GLU A 365 -16.41 -14.23 -33.43
C GLU A 365 -17.84 -14.05 -32.91
N GLU A 366 -18.70 -15.03 -33.18
CA GLU A 366 -20.05 -15.08 -32.61
C GLU A 366 -19.94 -15.45 -31.12
N ALA A 367 -20.59 -14.67 -30.25
CA ALA A 367 -20.59 -14.94 -28.82
C ALA A 367 -21.21 -16.30 -28.51
N LEU A 368 -20.51 -17.13 -27.73
CA LEU A 368 -21.07 -18.36 -27.20
C LEU A 368 -21.94 -18.00 -25.99
N ILE A 369 -23.25 -17.82 -26.21
CA ILE A 369 -24.21 -17.64 -25.11
C ILE A 369 -24.20 -18.94 -24.27
N PHE A 370 -23.67 -18.88 -23.05
CA PHE A 370 -23.76 -19.96 -22.05
C PHE A 370 -24.92 -19.74 -21.08
#